data_AF-A0A4Q4WTR0-F1
#
_entry.id   AF-A0A4Q4WTR0-F1
#
_cell.length_a   1.000
_cell.length_b   1.000
_cell.length_c   1.000
_cell.angle_alpha   90.00
_cell.angle_beta   90.00
_cell.angle_gamma   90.00
#
_symmetry.space_group_name_H-M   'P 1'
#
loop_
_entity.id
_entity.type
_entity.pdbx_description
1 polymer ?
#
loop_
_entity_poly.entity_id
_entity_poly.type
_entity_poly.pdbx_seq_one_letter_code
_entity_poly.pdbx_strand_id
1 'polypeptide(L)'
;MRTHHPKSINLIEKYQDSEYQGPAVQMGAGVEGGKAYEFADAHGLLVVAGNCPNVGIAGGCIQAVVSAYCPPSLASLPTKCYHGRPLPHQATSSRLTTSPTGNDELFSALRAGSGSTYGIVVSMAIKAFPDTFSSSASLTGGRLIPCELVEDDASSEALVSAIRYITTRTLISGASFNVAHAVSSPDKVAANPYLRKTIFSADKIRYGLSPALPSITPNGGVYLNETDFQATDFQTTFYGDHYKRLFAIKRKYDPDEIFYAKTAVGSDRREQHVDGRLYWIFAEAQ
;
A
#
# COMPACT_ATOMS: atom_id res chain seq x y z
N MET A 1 5.55 -3.38 18.10
CA MET A 1 4.27 -3.48 18.85
C MET A 1 3.40 -4.55 18.20
N ARG A 2 2.69 -5.41 18.96
CA ARG A 2 1.86 -6.49 18.39
C ARG A 2 0.41 -6.04 18.23
N THR A 3 -0.04 -5.82 17.00
CA THR A 3 -1.39 -5.35 16.65
C THR A 3 -2.40 -6.47 16.31
N HIS A 4 -2.05 -7.74 16.51
CA HIS A 4 -2.90 -8.88 16.12
C HIS A 4 -4.20 -9.04 16.93
N HIS A 5 -4.25 -8.59 18.19
CA HIS A 5 -5.39 -8.87 19.09
C HIS A 5 -6.63 -7.95 18.95
N PRO A 6 -6.52 -6.69 18.48
CA PRO A 6 -7.67 -5.89 18.06
C PRO A 6 -8.42 -6.50 16.86
N LYS A 7 -9.34 -7.43 17.15
CA LYS A 7 -10.14 -8.20 16.17
C LYS A 7 -11.59 -7.71 16.02
N SER A 8 -11.97 -6.58 16.61
CA SER A 8 -13.34 -6.04 16.52
C SER A 8 -13.70 -5.69 15.08
N ILE A 9 -14.89 -6.08 14.62
CA ILE A 9 -15.47 -5.71 13.32
C ILE A 9 -16.87 -5.15 13.56
N ASN A 10 -17.20 -4.01 12.95
CA ASN A 10 -18.50 -3.35 13.05
C ASN A 10 -18.96 -2.86 11.67
N LEU A 11 -20.26 -2.99 11.38
CA LEU A 11 -20.89 -2.38 10.22
C LEU A 11 -21.25 -0.92 10.51
N ILE A 12 -21.02 -0.05 9.53
CA ILE A 12 -21.52 1.32 9.46
C ILE A 12 -22.44 1.35 8.23
N GLU A 13 -23.75 1.17 8.43
CA GLU A 13 -24.72 1.05 7.33
C GLU A 13 -24.76 2.27 6.40
N LYS A 14 -24.55 3.46 6.98
CA LYS A 14 -24.62 4.77 6.30
C LYS A 14 -23.41 5.59 6.68
N TYR A 15 -22.29 5.34 6.02
CA TYR A 15 -21.13 6.22 6.06
C TYR A 15 -21.31 7.35 5.03
N GLN A 16 -20.85 8.57 5.35
CA GLN A 16 -20.82 9.70 4.44
C GLN A 16 -19.63 10.62 4.73
N ASP A 17 -18.84 10.95 3.70
CA ASP A 17 -17.90 12.07 3.68
C ASP A 17 -17.85 12.73 2.27
N SER A 18 -16.81 13.52 2.00
CA SER A 18 -16.61 14.20 0.71
C SER A 18 -16.18 13.28 -0.45
N GLU A 19 -15.79 12.03 -0.18
CA GLU A 19 -15.29 11.06 -1.15
C GLU A 19 -16.17 9.80 -1.28
N TYR A 20 -17.09 9.55 -0.34
CA TYR A 20 -17.92 8.34 -0.33
C TYR A 20 -19.24 8.49 0.44
N GLN A 21 -20.29 7.84 -0.07
CA GLN A 21 -21.56 7.60 0.62
C GLN A 21 -21.97 6.14 0.40
N GLY A 22 -22.27 5.41 1.48
CA GLY A 22 -22.63 3.98 1.41
C GLY A 22 -22.26 3.19 2.68
N PRO A 23 -22.39 1.86 2.67
CA PRO A 23 -22.03 1.03 3.80
C PRO A 23 -20.50 0.91 3.95
N ALA A 24 -20.02 0.78 5.19
CA ALA A 24 -18.60 0.66 5.49
C ALA A 24 -18.36 -0.35 6.62
N VAL A 25 -17.22 -1.04 6.58
CA VAL A 25 -16.83 -1.99 7.64
C VAL A 25 -15.65 -1.42 8.42
N GLN A 26 -15.85 -1.17 9.72
CA GLN A 26 -14.80 -0.74 10.64
C GLN A 26 -14.16 -1.93 11.35
N MET A 27 -12.84 -2.02 11.28
CA MET A 27 -12.05 -3.13 11.79
C MET A 27 -10.93 -2.66 12.72
N GLY A 28 -10.61 -3.48 13.72
CA GLY A 28 -9.36 -3.35 14.47
C GLY A 28 -8.14 -3.75 13.61
N ALA A 29 -6.97 -3.20 13.94
CA ALA A 29 -5.72 -3.41 13.19
C ALA A 29 -5.24 -4.87 13.10
N GLY A 30 -5.83 -5.78 13.89
CA GLY A 30 -5.50 -7.20 13.91
C GLY A 30 -6.37 -8.07 13.01
N VAL A 31 -7.46 -7.54 12.45
CA VAL A 31 -8.39 -8.30 11.59
C VAL A 31 -7.66 -8.80 10.34
N GLU A 32 -7.91 -10.05 9.97
CA GLU A 32 -7.41 -10.67 8.73
C GLU A 32 -8.50 -10.66 7.65
N GLY A 33 -8.10 -10.69 6.37
CA GLY A 33 -9.00 -10.63 5.21
C GLY A 33 -10.16 -11.64 5.29
N GLY A 34 -9.88 -12.90 5.64
CA GLY A 34 -10.90 -13.95 5.79
C GLY A 34 -12.01 -13.57 6.79
N LYS A 35 -11.66 -12.93 7.91
CA LYS A 35 -12.65 -12.45 8.90
C LYS A 35 -13.40 -11.20 8.46
N ALA A 36 -12.80 -10.36 7.62
CA ALA A 36 -13.51 -9.26 6.97
C ALA A 36 -14.51 -9.76 5.92
N TYR A 37 -14.15 -10.78 5.14
CA TYR A 37 -15.02 -11.41 4.14
C TYR A 37 -16.21 -12.12 4.81
N GLU A 38 -15.96 -13.00 5.80
CA GLU A 38 -17.02 -13.65 6.59
C GLU A 38 -18.02 -12.64 7.19
N PHE A 39 -17.51 -11.51 7.70
CA PHE A 39 -18.37 -10.47 8.27
C PHE A 39 -19.19 -9.73 7.22
N ALA A 40 -18.60 -9.40 6.07
CA ALA A 40 -19.29 -8.67 5.01
C ALA A 40 -20.38 -9.54 4.35
N ASP A 41 -20.06 -10.80 4.03
CA ASP A 41 -20.97 -11.80 3.47
C ASP A 41 -22.22 -11.99 4.36
N ALA A 42 -22.03 -12.11 5.67
CA ALA A 42 -23.12 -12.21 6.65
C ALA A 42 -24.05 -10.98 6.71
N HIS A 43 -23.69 -9.86 6.07
CA HIS A 43 -24.52 -8.65 5.94
C HIS A 43 -24.95 -8.38 4.48
N GLY A 44 -24.73 -9.31 3.55
CA GLY A 44 -25.04 -9.12 2.11
C GLY A 44 -24.12 -8.09 1.44
N LEU A 45 -22.88 -8.00 1.90
CA LEU A 45 -21.90 -7.00 1.46
C LEU A 45 -20.59 -7.67 1.00
N LEU A 46 -19.91 -6.99 0.08
CA LEU A 46 -18.54 -7.27 -0.32
C LEU A 46 -17.60 -6.19 0.24
N VAL A 47 -16.41 -6.62 0.66
CA VAL A 47 -15.29 -5.75 1.02
C VAL A 47 -14.07 -6.14 0.21
N VAL A 48 -13.35 -5.16 -0.34
CA VAL A 48 -12.24 -5.42 -1.25
C VAL A 48 -10.91 -5.50 -0.49
N ALA A 49 -10.30 -6.68 -0.49
CA ALA A 49 -8.96 -6.88 0.06
C ALA A 49 -8.16 -7.95 -0.71
N GLY A 50 -7.03 -8.40 -0.15
CA GLY A 50 -6.10 -9.32 -0.81
C GLY A 50 -6.59 -10.76 -0.80
N ASN A 51 -6.26 -11.52 -1.85
CA ASN A 51 -6.69 -12.91 -2.03
C ASN A 51 -6.23 -13.86 -0.90
N CYS A 52 -5.13 -13.55 -0.20
CA CYS A 52 -4.63 -14.37 0.90
C CYS A 52 -5.43 -14.10 2.20
N PRO A 53 -6.29 -15.03 2.68
CA PRO A 53 -7.25 -14.74 3.76
C PRO A 53 -6.58 -14.44 5.11
N ASN A 54 -5.35 -14.91 5.32
CA ASN A 54 -4.58 -14.69 6.55
C ASN A 54 -3.80 -13.35 6.57
N VAL A 55 -3.94 -12.50 5.55
CA VAL A 55 -3.30 -11.19 5.50
C VAL A 55 -4.09 -10.20 6.38
N GLY A 56 -3.37 -9.45 7.23
CA GLY A 56 -3.94 -8.40 8.06
C GLY A 56 -4.46 -7.22 7.22
N ILE A 57 -5.75 -7.21 6.92
CA ILE A 57 -6.42 -6.22 6.07
C ILE A 57 -6.18 -4.80 6.58
N ALA A 58 -6.40 -4.58 7.88
CA ALA A 58 -6.25 -3.27 8.52
C ALA A 58 -4.80 -2.87 8.85
N GLY A 59 -3.81 -3.58 8.29
CA GLY A 59 -2.38 -3.36 8.48
C GLY A 59 -1.66 -2.88 7.22
N GLY A 60 -0.49 -3.46 6.94
CA GLY A 60 0.32 -3.15 5.75
C GLY A 60 -0.40 -3.40 4.43
N CYS A 61 -1.37 -4.31 4.40
CA CYS A 61 -2.20 -4.57 3.23
C CYS A 61 -2.84 -3.29 2.68
N ILE A 62 -3.57 -2.52 3.49
CA ILE A 62 -4.15 -1.26 3.00
C ILE A 62 -3.13 -0.11 2.99
N GLN A 63 -2.22 -0.06 3.96
CA GLN A 63 -1.26 1.05 4.09
C GLN A 63 -0.21 1.14 2.97
N ALA A 64 -0.13 0.13 2.10
CA ALA A 64 0.84 0.04 1.00
C ALA A 64 0.22 -0.37 -0.35
N VAL A 65 -1.10 -0.15 -0.52
CA VAL A 65 -1.97 -0.77 -1.56
C VAL A 65 -2.19 -2.25 -1.28
N VAL A 66 -3.42 -2.74 -1.50
CA VAL A 66 -3.82 -4.11 -1.13
C VAL A 66 -3.37 -5.14 -2.17
N SER A 67 -3.46 -4.77 -3.46
CA SER A 67 -2.85 -5.42 -4.62
C SER A 67 -3.24 -4.62 -5.87
N ALA A 68 -2.75 -4.98 -7.06
CA ALA A 68 -3.31 -4.52 -8.33
C ALA A 68 -4.84 -4.79 -8.45
N TYR A 69 -5.34 -5.83 -7.76
CA TYR A 69 -6.76 -6.21 -7.69
C TYR A 69 -7.64 -5.29 -6.83
N CYS A 70 -7.07 -4.31 -6.13
CA CYS A 70 -7.83 -3.40 -5.26
C CYS A 70 -7.45 -1.96 -5.56
N PRO A 71 -8.28 -1.22 -6.32
CA PRO A 71 -8.08 0.19 -6.57
C PRO A 71 -7.92 0.97 -5.24
N PRO A 72 -6.95 1.89 -5.12
CA PRO A 72 -6.71 2.62 -3.87
C PRO A 72 -7.91 3.43 -3.35
N SER A 73 -8.92 3.66 -4.19
CA SER A 73 -10.17 4.32 -3.84
C SER A 73 -11.13 3.50 -3.00
N LEU A 74 -10.98 2.18 -2.97
CA LEU A 74 -11.84 1.25 -2.21
C LEU A 74 -11.32 1.05 -0.78
N ALA A 75 -10.04 1.36 -0.55
CA ALA A 75 -9.25 0.78 0.53
C ALA A 75 -9.25 1.56 1.86
N SER A 76 -9.74 2.80 1.97
CA SER A 76 -9.67 3.52 3.27
C SER A 76 -10.75 4.57 3.49
N LEU A 77 -11.42 4.42 4.63
CA LEU A 77 -12.24 5.36 5.38
C LEU A 77 -11.58 5.54 6.77
N PRO A 78 -12.11 6.33 7.73
CA PRO A 78 -11.31 6.94 8.78
C PRO A 78 -10.44 6.00 9.61
N THR A 79 -9.15 6.33 9.69
CA THR A 79 -8.13 5.53 10.37
C THR A 79 -7.82 6.14 11.73
N LYS A 80 -7.82 5.32 12.79
CA LYS A 80 -7.40 5.74 14.12
C LYS A 80 -5.95 5.32 14.35
N CYS A 81 -5.11 6.30 14.67
CA CYS A 81 -3.67 6.12 14.83
C CYS A 81 -3.18 6.74 16.14
N TYR A 82 -2.12 6.14 16.71
CA TYR A 82 -1.27 6.82 17.69
C TYR A 82 -0.01 7.36 17.01
N HIS A 83 0.36 8.58 17.40
CA HIS A 83 1.67 9.19 17.12
C HIS A 83 2.14 9.92 18.40
N GLY A 84 3.41 10.31 18.48
CA GLY A 84 3.91 11.11 19.61
C GLY A 84 5.39 10.87 19.93
N ARG A 85 6.04 11.91 20.46
CA ARG A 85 7.47 11.95 20.85
C ARG A 85 7.77 10.99 22.00
N PRO A 86 8.95 10.34 22.06
CA PRO A 86 9.41 9.63 23.23
C PRO A 86 10.31 10.55 24.07
N LEU A 87 9.74 11.58 24.70
CA LEU A 87 10.50 12.30 25.72
C LEU A 87 10.64 11.37 26.94
N PRO A 88 11.85 11.18 27.51
CA PRO A 88 12.12 10.16 28.53
C PRO A 88 11.30 10.29 29.83
N HIS A 89 10.58 11.40 30.02
CA HIS A 89 9.69 11.62 31.17
C HIS A 89 8.26 12.03 30.81
N GLN A 90 7.88 12.17 29.53
CA GLN A 90 6.51 12.47 29.10
C GLN A 90 6.21 11.86 27.71
N ALA A 91 5.64 10.66 27.69
CA ALA A 91 5.12 10.04 26.46
C ALA A 91 3.69 10.55 26.16
N THR A 92 3.56 11.71 25.52
CA THR A 92 2.28 12.21 25.03
C THR A 92 1.87 11.49 23.73
N SER A 93 1.21 10.33 23.87
CA SER A 93 0.59 9.64 22.75
C SER A 93 -0.79 10.20 22.44
N SER A 94 -0.89 11.04 21.41
CA SER A 94 -2.19 11.54 20.93
C SER A 94 -2.85 10.51 20.01
N ARG A 95 -4.07 10.10 20.36
CA ARG A 95 -4.94 9.28 19.51
C ARG A 95 -5.63 10.19 18.49
N LEU A 96 -5.21 10.13 17.23
CA LEU A 96 -5.86 10.84 16.13
C LEU A 96 -6.87 9.95 15.42
N THR A 97 -7.90 10.58 14.84
CA THR A 97 -8.69 10.02 13.75
C THR A 97 -8.32 10.82 12.49
N THR A 98 -8.05 10.12 11.39
CA THR A 98 -7.69 10.71 10.11
C THR A 98 -8.79 10.44 9.08
N SER A 99 -9.14 11.44 8.27
CA SER A 99 -10.22 11.42 7.28
C SER A 99 -9.98 12.52 6.23
N PRO A 100 -10.75 12.58 5.11
CA PRO A 100 -10.64 13.67 4.13
C PRO A 100 -10.85 15.08 4.71
N THR A 101 -11.52 15.18 5.87
CA THR A 101 -11.90 16.43 6.54
C THR A 101 -11.13 16.69 7.84
N GLY A 102 -10.26 15.78 8.28
CA GLY A 102 -9.50 15.90 9.52
C GLY A 102 -8.20 15.12 9.46
N ASN A 103 -7.06 15.81 9.62
CA ASN A 103 -5.72 15.24 9.38
C ASN A 103 -5.56 14.66 7.96
N ASP A 104 -6.10 15.33 6.94
CA ASP A 104 -6.14 14.88 5.52
C ASP A 104 -4.75 14.54 4.95
N GLU A 105 -3.69 15.22 5.39
CA GLU A 105 -2.32 14.89 4.97
C GLU A 105 -1.85 13.52 5.50
N LEU A 106 -2.14 13.21 6.77
CA LEU A 106 -1.83 11.91 7.38
C LEU A 106 -2.78 10.83 6.86
N PHE A 107 -4.05 11.16 6.60
CA PHE A 107 -4.98 10.29 5.90
C PHE A 107 -4.41 9.91 4.53
N SER A 108 -4.03 10.90 3.71
CA SER A 108 -3.40 10.71 2.39
C SER A 108 -2.15 9.84 2.46
N ALA A 109 -1.30 10.01 3.47
CA ALA A 109 -0.08 9.23 3.65
C ALA A 109 -0.34 7.79 4.13
N LEU A 110 -1.33 7.57 5.00
CA LEU A 110 -1.75 6.22 5.41
C LEU A 110 -2.46 5.47 4.28
N ARG A 111 -3.00 6.18 3.28
CA ARG A 111 -3.50 5.60 2.02
C ARG A 111 -2.35 5.32 1.05
N ALA A 112 -1.71 4.17 1.22
CA ALA A 112 -0.66 3.64 0.35
C ALA A 112 0.74 4.32 0.39
N GLY A 113 1.03 5.15 1.41
CA GLY A 113 2.33 5.79 1.60
C GLY A 113 3.35 4.97 2.43
N SER A 114 3.15 3.65 2.49
CA SER A 114 3.83 2.66 3.34
C SER A 114 3.36 2.60 4.79
N GLY A 115 3.22 1.37 5.29
CA GLY A 115 2.86 1.09 6.67
C GLY A 115 4.04 1.24 7.63
N SER A 116 3.74 1.29 8.93
CA SER A 116 4.76 1.30 9.99
C SER A 116 5.75 2.48 9.94
N THR A 117 5.39 3.61 9.31
CA THR A 117 6.24 4.83 9.30
C THR A 117 5.58 6.08 9.91
N TYR A 118 4.27 6.29 9.76
CA TYR A 118 3.60 7.52 10.28
C TYR A 118 3.01 7.40 11.69
N GLY A 119 2.88 6.18 12.22
CA GLY A 119 2.18 5.93 13.47
C GLY A 119 1.71 4.49 13.60
N ILE A 120 1.07 4.18 14.74
CA ILE A 120 0.47 2.88 15.01
C ILE A 120 -1.02 2.94 14.66
N VAL A 121 -1.41 2.34 13.54
CA VAL A 121 -2.83 2.09 13.22
C VAL A 121 -3.41 1.12 14.24
N VAL A 122 -4.58 1.45 14.80
CA VAL A 122 -5.31 0.57 15.75
C VAL A 122 -6.71 0.18 15.29
N SER A 123 -7.31 0.98 14.40
CA SER A 123 -8.54 0.62 13.69
C SER A 123 -8.68 1.44 12.41
N MET A 124 -9.40 0.92 11.43
CA MET A 124 -9.67 1.58 10.16
C MET A 124 -11.05 1.18 9.64
N ALA A 125 -11.71 2.05 8.90
CA ALA A 125 -12.89 1.68 8.13
C ALA A 125 -12.53 1.48 6.66
N ILE A 126 -13.27 0.62 5.96
CA ILE A 126 -13.18 0.45 4.50
C ILE A 126 -14.56 0.52 3.87
N LYS A 127 -14.62 0.83 2.57
CA LYS A 127 -15.87 0.85 1.82
C LYS A 127 -16.39 -0.58 1.68
N ALA A 128 -17.69 -0.75 1.82
CA ALA A 128 -18.39 -1.97 1.49
C ALA A 128 -19.34 -1.72 0.33
N PHE A 129 -19.71 -2.78 -0.37
CA PHE A 129 -20.55 -2.72 -1.56
C PHE A 129 -21.66 -3.78 -1.42
N PRO A 130 -22.87 -3.55 -1.96
CA PRO A 130 -23.87 -4.61 -2.05
C PRO A 130 -23.27 -5.84 -2.74
N ASP A 131 -23.61 -7.04 -2.28
CA ASP A 131 -23.10 -8.25 -2.91
C ASP A 131 -23.55 -8.37 -4.36
N THR A 132 -22.56 -8.49 -5.25
CA THR A 132 -22.71 -8.69 -6.69
C THR A 132 -21.54 -9.57 -7.15
N PHE A 133 -21.84 -10.70 -7.78
CA PHE A 133 -20.90 -11.75 -8.20
C PHE A 133 -19.48 -11.25 -8.53
N SER A 134 -18.49 -11.65 -7.73
CA SER A 134 -17.07 -11.45 -8.04
C SER A 134 -16.22 -12.61 -7.51
N SER A 135 -15.30 -13.11 -8.33
CA SER A 135 -14.39 -14.20 -7.96
C SER A 135 -13.01 -14.02 -8.60
N SER A 136 -11.95 -14.20 -7.82
CA SER A 136 -10.60 -14.44 -8.33
C SER A 136 -9.73 -15.09 -7.25
N ALA A 137 -8.81 -15.97 -7.66
CA ALA A 137 -7.84 -16.59 -6.77
C ALA A 137 -6.52 -16.86 -7.51
N SER A 138 -5.38 -16.45 -6.94
CA SER A 138 -4.00 -16.71 -7.41
C SER A 138 -2.95 -16.39 -6.34
N LEU A 139 -1.76 -17.00 -6.40
CA LEU A 139 -0.56 -16.58 -5.64
C LEU A 139 0.31 -15.64 -6.49
N THR A 140 0.88 -14.58 -5.89
CA THR A 140 1.24 -13.29 -6.55
C THR A 140 2.70 -12.82 -6.35
N GLY A 141 3.01 -11.59 -6.79
CA GLY A 141 4.28 -10.84 -6.79
C GLY A 141 4.07 -9.43 -7.39
N GLY A 142 5.00 -8.88 -8.20
CA GLY A 142 4.57 -7.84 -9.16
C GLY A 142 5.58 -7.08 -10.04
N ARG A 143 5.06 -6.56 -11.16
CA ARG A 143 5.72 -5.60 -12.08
C ARG A 143 4.72 -4.83 -12.94
N LEU A 144 4.67 -3.52 -12.79
CA LEU A 144 3.77 -2.65 -13.55
C LEU A 144 4.22 -2.52 -15.02
N ILE A 145 3.35 -2.86 -15.98
CA ILE A 145 3.58 -2.71 -17.43
C ILE A 145 2.92 -1.41 -17.95
N PRO A 146 3.70 -0.43 -18.47
CA PRO A 146 3.20 0.83 -19.03
C PRO A 146 2.39 0.66 -20.32
N CYS A 147 1.47 1.58 -20.59
CA CYS A 147 0.74 1.66 -21.86
C CYS A 147 1.65 1.88 -23.08
N GLU A 148 2.76 2.60 -22.90
CA GLU A 148 3.77 2.88 -23.94
C GLU A 148 4.30 1.58 -24.61
N LEU A 149 4.27 0.44 -23.90
CA LEU A 149 4.70 -0.87 -24.45
C LEU A 149 3.69 -1.57 -25.37
N VAL A 150 2.56 -0.91 -25.68
CA VAL A 150 1.59 -1.35 -26.70
C VAL A 150 1.24 -0.23 -27.69
N GLU A 151 2.02 0.86 -27.71
CA GLU A 151 1.81 2.02 -28.60
C GLU A 151 2.61 1.91 -29.91
N ASP A 152 3.64 1.06 -29.98
CA ASP A 152 4.41 0.76 -31.19
C ASP A 152 4.77 -0.73 -31.34
N ASP A 153 5.13 -1.14 -32.56
CA ASP A 153 5.39 -2.55 -32.90
C ASP A 153 6.65 -3.11 -32.19
N ALA A 154 7.70 -2.29 -31.99
CA ALA A 154 8.96 -2.75 -31.43
C ALA A 154 8.88 -2.93 -29.91
N SER A 155 8.18 -2.03 -29.22
CA SER A 155 7.89 -2.19 -27.79
C SER A 155 6.91 -3.34 -27.53
N SER A 156 5.93 -3.52 -28.43
CA SER A 156 5.02 -4.67 -28.43
C SER A 156 5.74 -6.01 -28.61
N GLU A 157 6.70 -6.12 -29.55
CA GLU A 157 7.54 -7.32 -29.69
C GLU A 157 8.36 -7.61 -28.43
N ALA A 158 8.93 -6.59 -27.80
CA ALA A 158 9.68 -6.74 -26.56
C ALA A 158 8.79 -7.27 -25.42
N LEU A 159 7.58 -6.74 -25.28
CA LEU A 159 6.58 -7.21 -24.30
C LEU A 159 6.14 -8.66 -24.59
N VAL A 160 5.85 -9.00 -25.84
CA VAL A 160 5.48 -10.38 -26.24
C VAL A 160 6.64 -11.36 -26.00
N SER A 161 7.88 -10.94 -26.26
CA SER A 161 9.08 -11.75 -25.98
C SER A 161 9.27 -12.00 -24.49
N ALA A 162 9.10 -10.98 -23.65
CA ALA A 162 9.14 -11.11 -22.19
C ALA A 162 8.02 -12.04 -21.68
N ILE A 163 6.80 -11.87 -22.17
CA ILE A 163 5.66 -12.74 -21.84
C ILE A 163 5.96 -14.20 -22.22
N ARG A 164 6.47 -14.48 -23.43
CA ARG A 164 6.88 -15.83 -23.87
C ARG A 164 8.01 -16.43 -23.01
N TYR A 165 9.01 -15.62 -22.65
CA TYR A 165 10.10 -16.05 -21.77
C TYR A 165 9.60 -16.46 -20.38
N ILE A 166 8.56 -15.78 -19.87
CA ILE A 166 7.93 -16.09 -18.58
C ILE A 166 7.01 -17.32 -18.70
N THR A 167 6.15 -17.38 -19.74
CA THR A 167 5.18 -18.49 -19.90
C THR A 167 5.82 -19.84 -20.19
N THR A 168 7.04 -19.87 -20.73
CA THR A 168 7.84 -21.11 -20.85
C THR A 168 8.36 -21.66 -19.50
N ARG A 169 8.20 -20.93 -18.38
CA ARG A 169 8.73 -21.30 -17.05
C ARG A 169 7.72 -21.20 -15.91
N THR A 170 6.64 -20.42 -16.05
CA THR A 170 5.57 -20.26 -15.06
C THR A 170 4.28 -19.83 -15.73
N LEU A 171 3.13 -19.94 -15.06
CA LEU A 171 1.90 -19.29 -15.49
C LEU A 171 1.97 -17.78 -15.23
N ILE A 172 1.40 -16.99 -16.15
CA ILE A 172 1.06 -15.59 -15.93
C ILE A 172 -0.44 -15.54 -15.62
N SER A 173 -0.77 -14.96 -14.47
CA SER A 173 -2.12 -14.50 -14.12
C SER A 173 -1.98 -13.03 -13.76
N GLY A 174 -2.78 -12.18 -14.40
CA GLY A 174 -2.79 -10.75 -14.16
C GLY A 174 -4.18 -10.21 -14.42
N ALA A 175 -4.52 -9.11 -13.75
CA ALA A 175 -5.76 -8.41 -13.99
C ALA A 175 -5.48 -6.94 -14.32
N SER A 176 -6.23 -6.43 -15.29
CA SER A 176 -6.18 -5.04 -15.72
C SER A 176 -7.29 -4.24 -15.07
N PHE A 177 -6.93 -3.22 -14.30
CA PHE A 177 -7.86 -2.26 -13.75
C PHE A 177 -7.41 -0.85 -14.13
N ASN A 178 -8.24 -0.13 -14.89
CA ASN A 178 -7.99 1.30 -15.11
C ASN A 178 -8.31 2.06 -13.82
N VAL A 179 -7.29 2.28 -12.99
CA VAL A 179 -7.42 3.02 -11.72
C VAL A 179 -7.24 4.53 -11.86
N ALA A 180 -7.12 5.06 -13.09
CA ALA A 180 -6.99 6.51 -13.32
C ALA A 180 -8.22 7.30 -12.83
N HIS A 181 -9.41 6.70 -12.91
CA HIS A 181 -10.68 7.29 -12.44
C HIS A 181 -11.20 6.67 -11.14
N ALA A 182 -10.42 5.80 -10.48
CA ALA A 182 -10.89 5.08 -9.31
C ALA A 182 -11.20 6.01 -8.14
N VAL A 183 -10.41 7.07 -7.94
CA VAL A 183 -10.58 8.10 -6.90
C VAL A 183 -11.01 9.44 -7.49
N SER A 184 -11.90 10.14 -6.79
CA SER A 184 -12.30 11.53 -7.09
C SER A 184 -11.18 12.56 -6.87
N SER A 185 -10.10 12.18 -6.18
CA SER A 185 -8.91 13.03 -5.97
C SER A 185 -7.64 12.16 -6.00
N PRO A 186 -7.09 11.86 -7.21
CA PRO A 186 -5.88 11.06 -7.38
C PRO A 186 -4.73 11.47 -6.46
N ASP A 187 -4.43 12.76 -6.37
CA ASP A 187 -3.33 13.28 -5.56
C ASP A 187 -3.54 13.16 -4.05
N LYS A 188 -4.73 12.78 -3.57
CA LYS A 188 -4.99 12.51 -2.14
C LYS A 188 -4.72 11.05 -1.73
N VAL A 189 -4.19 10.23 -2.64
CA VAL A 189 -3.74 8.86 -2.34
C VAL A 189 -2.26 8.75 -2.65
N ALA A 190 -1.47 8.36 -1.65
CA ALA A 190 -0.02 8.21 -1.75
C ALA A 190 0.46 7.01 -2.59
N ALA A 191 -0.47 6.24 -3.16
CA ALA A 191 -0.17 5.16 -4.09
C ALA A 191 0.65 5.68 -5.28
N ASN A 192 1.71 4.95 -5.63
CA ASN A 192 2.63 5.29 -6.71
C ASN A 192 1.86 5.69 -7.99
N PRO A 193 2.12 6.88 -8.59
CA PRO A 193 1.42 7.34 -9.79
C PRO A 193 1.40 6.33 -10.94
N TYR A 194 2.43 5.50 -11.08
CA TYR A 194 2.50 4.49 -12.13
C TYR A 194 1.40 3.44 -12.07
N LEU A 195 0.81 3.17 -10.90
CA LEU A 195 -0.36 2.29 -10.78
C LEU A 195 -1.53 2.74 -11.67
N ARG A 196 -1.67 4.05 -11.92
CA ARG A 196 -2.72 4.64 -12.78
C ARG A 196 -2.43 4.52 -14.27
N LYS A 197 -1.17 4.25 -14.65
CA LYS A 197 -0.69 4.05 -16.03
C LYS A 197 -0.37 2.59 -16.35
N THR A 198 -0.73 1.67 -15.44
CA THR A 198 -0.39 0.25 -15.54
C THR A 198 -1.49 -0.54 -16.21
N ILE A 199 -1.14 -1.40 -17.17
CA ILE A 199 -2.09 -2.37 -17.76
C ILE A 199 -2.21 -3.63 -16.88
N PHE A 200 -1.11 -4.18 -16.36
CA PHE A 200 -1.14 -5.29 -15.41
C PHE A 200 0.12 -5.34 -14.52
N SER A 201 0.03 -6.08 -13.41
CA SER A 201 1.18 -6.50 -12.60
C SER A 201 1.69 -7.87 -13.06
N ALA A 202 2.99 -7.99 -13.37
CA ALA A 202 3.63 -9.25 -13.73
C ALA A 202 4.36 -9.89 -12.53
N ASP A 203 3.83 -11.00 -12.06
CA ASP A 203 4.10 -11.51 -10.71
C ASP A 203 5.20 -12.60 -10.67
N LYS A 204 5.77 -12.85 -9.48
CA LYS A 204 6.77 -13.92 -9.16
C LYS A 204 8.13 -13.84 -9.88
N ILE A 205 8.72 -12.66 -9.94
CA ILE A 205 10.11 -12.50 -10.42
C ILE A 205 11.10 -12.94 -9.33
N ARG A 206 11.94 -13.94 -9.61
CA ARG A 206 12.95 -14.44 -8.68
C ARG A 206 14.00 -13.36 -8.40
N TYR A 207 14.44 -13.21 -7.15
CA TYR A 207 15.65 -12.45 -6.79
C TYR A 207 16.80 -12.81 -7.75
N GLY A 208 17.35 -11.81 -8.46
CA GLY A 208 18.36 -12.00 -9.51
C GLY A 208 17.87 -11.85 -10.96
N LEU A 209 16.56 -11.96 -11.25
CA LEU A 209 15.97 -11.52 -12.54
C LEU A 209 15.72 -10.00 -12.58
N SER A 210 16.19 -9.29 -11.56
CA SER A 210 15.91 -7.88 -11.27
C SER A 210 16.19 -6.89 -12.40
N PRO A 211 17.27 -6.98 -13.23
CA PRO A 211 17.57 -5.92 -14.20
C PRO A 211 16.75 -5.98 -15.50
N ALA A 212 16.20 -7.14 -15.88
CA ALA A 212 15.55 -7.33 -17.19
C ALA A 212 14.21 -6.60 -17.35
N LEU A 213 13.52 -6.32 -16.23
CA LEU A 213 12.26 -5.59 -16.24
C LEU A 213 12.44 -4.06 -16.12
N PRO A 214 13.34 -3.52 -15.27
CA PRO A 214 13.77 -2.12 -15.32
C PRO A 214 14.30 -1.70 -16.70
N SER A 215 15.03 -2.55 -17.42
CA SER A 215 15.52 -2.19 -18.75
C SER A 215 14.40 -1.98 -19.79
N ILE A 216 13.22 -2.59 -19.61
CA ILE A 216 12.05 -2.39 -20.48
C ILE A 216 10.94 -1.53 -19.83
N THR A 217 11.11 -1.15 -18.56
CA THR A 217 10.22 -0.24 -17.82
C THR A 217 11.05 0.73 -16.97
N PRO A 218 11.89 1.60 -17.60
CA PRO A 218 12.80 2.49 -16.88
C PRO A 218 12.04 3.57 -16.08
N ASN A 219 10.89 3.99 -16.61
CA ASN A 219 9.91 4.84 -15.93
C ASN A 219 8.81 3.97 -15.28
N GLY A 220 9.17 2.83 -14.70
CA GLY A 220 8.23 1.90 -14.06
C GLY A 220 8.09 2.14 -12.55
N GLY A 221 7.07 1.52 -11.96
CA GLY A 221 6.94 1.39 -10.50
C GLY A 221 6.80 -0.07 -10.07
N VAL A 222 6.87 -0.33 -8.77
CA VAL A 222 6.61 -1.66 -8.18
C VAL A 222 5.50 -1.59 -7.12
N TYR A 223 4.88 -2.74 -6.88
CA TYR A 223 3.97 -2.92 -5.75
C TYR A 223 4.80 -3.16 -4.48
N LEU A 224 4.81 -2.20 -3.55
CA LEU A 224 5.80 -2.16 -2.46
C LEU A 224 5.68 -3.28 -1.42
N ASN A 225 4.54 -3.96 -1.31
CA ASN A 225 4.37 -5.13 -0.44
C ASN A 225 4.96 -6.42 -1.05
N GLU A 226 5.17 -6.49 -2.37
CA GLU A 226 5.56 -7.70 -3.10
C GLU A 226 6.78 -7.44 -4.00
N THR A 227 7.79 -6.75 -3.46
CA THR A 227 9.00 -6.31 -4.18
C THR A 227 10.30 -6.59 -3.40
N ASP A 228 11.44 -6.24 -4.00
CA ASP A 228 12.77 -6.45 -3.42
C ASP A 228 13.08 -5.44 -2.31
N PHE A 229 13.14 -5.90 -1.06
CA PHE A 229 13.51 -5.09 0.11
C PHE A 229 14.98 -4.60 0.09
N GLN A 230 15.79 -5.07 -0.85
CA GLN A 230 17.17 -4.65 -1.07
C GLN A 230 17.30 -3.54 -2.12
N ALA A 231 16.20 -3.12 -2.77
CA ALA A 231 16.19 -2.04 -3.75
C ALA A 231 16.83 -0.76 -3.18
N THR A 232 17.91 -0.30 -3.81
CA THR A 232 18.63 0.94 -3.43
C THR A 232 17.93 2.19 -3.96
N ASP A 233 17.16 2.05 -5.02
CA ASP A 233 16.35 3.04 -5.72
C ASP A 233 14.90 3.12 -5.21
N PHE A 234 14.59 2.47 -4.09
CA PHE A 234 13.23 2.28 -3.56
C PHE A 234 12.41 3.57 -3.43
N GLN A 235 13.07 4.73 -3.19
CA GLN A 235 12.40 6.03 -3.11
C GLN A 235 11.61 6.34 -4.39
N THR A 236 12.26 6.21 -5.54
CA THR A 236 11.65 6.40 -6.86
C THR A 236 10.75 5.22 -7.21
N THR A 237 11.26 4.00 -7.04
CA THR A 237 10.61 2.81 -7.59
C THR A 237 9.34 2.42 -6.82
N PHE A 238 9.25 2.73 -5.52
CA PHE A 238 8.09 2.39 -4.68
C PHE A 238 7.12 3.57 -4.56
N TYR A 239 7.61 4.81 -4.49
CA TYR A 239 6.77 6.01 -4.21
C TYR A 239 6.72 7.03 -5.34
N GLY A 240 7.68 7.02 -6.27
CA GLY A 240 7.81 8.00 -7.34
C GLY A 240 7.88 9.43 -6.82
N ASP A 241 7.28 10.36 -7.55
CA ASP A 241 7.24 11.79 -7.21
C ASP A 241 6.58 12.10 -5.85
N HIS A 242 5.81 11.16 -5.29
CA HIS A 242 5.20 11.34 -3.98
C HIS A 242 6.22 11.26 -2.82
N TYR A 243 7.43 10.73 -3.01
CA TYR A 243 8.40 10.51 -1.92
C TYR A 243 8.68 11.78 -1.09
N LYS A 244 8.94 12.91 -1.75
CA LYS A 244 9.27 14.19 -1.07
C LYS A 244 8.14 14.66 -0.16
N ARG A 245 6.89 14.57 -0.63
CA ARG A 245 5.69 14.93 0.15
C ARG A 245 5.48 13.97 1.32
N LEU A 246 5.65 12.67 1.07
CA LEU A 246 5.52 11.64 2.10
C LEU A 246 6.57 11.80 3.20
N PHE A 247 7.80 12.13 2.85
CA PHE A 247 8.87 12.42 3.80
C PHE A 247 8.59 13.68 4.63
N ALA A 248 8.02 14.73 4.03
CA ALA A 248 7.59 15.92 4.78
C ALA A 248 6.49 15.58 5.82
N ILE A 249 5.52 14.73 5.45
CA ILE A 249 4.47 14.26 6.37
C ILE A 249 5.08 13.37 7.47
N LYS A 250 6.02 12.48 7.14
CA LYS A 250 6.79 11.67 8.10
C LYS A 250 7.46 12.57 9.16
N ARG A 251 8.21 13.59 8.73
CA ARG A 251 8.88 14.55 9.65
C ARG A 251 7.90 15.36 10.52
N LYS A 252 6.65 15.54 10.09
CA LYS A 252 5.60 16.21 10.89
C LYS A 252 5.03 15.33 12.01
N TYR A 253 4.75 14.06 11.72
CA TYR A 253 4.06 13.16 12.65
C TYR A 253 4.99 12.27 13.49
N ASP A 254 6.21 12.03 13.01
CA ASP A 254 7.27 11.29 13.69
C ASP A 254 8.63 12.01 13.49
N PRO A 255 8.82 13.23 14.07
CA PRO A 255 10.04 14.03 13.91
C PRO A 255 11.28 13.37 14.53
N ASP A 256 11.08 12.53 15.56
CA ASP A 256 12.13 11.78 16.25
C ASP A 256 12.44 10.44 15.55
N GLU A 257 11.68 10.12 14.50
CA GLU A 257 11.79 8.95 13.63
C GLU A 257 11.76 7.62 14.41
N ILE A 258 10.86 7.51 15.38
CA ILE A 258 10.64 6.31 16.20
C ILE A 258 10.32 5.10 15.32
N PHE A 259 9.51 5.33 14.28
CA PHE A 259 9.02 4.27 13.40
C PHE A 259 9.98 4.03 12.24
N TYR A 260 10.54 2.82 12.18
CA TYR A 260 11.43 2.37 11.12
C TYR A 260 10.96 1.03 10.55
N ALA A 261 10.99 0.91 9.23
CA ALA A 261 10.99 -0.35 8.50
C ALA A 261 11.88 -0.18 7.26
N LYS A 262 12.56 -1.25 6.82
CA LYS A 262 13.40 -1.23 5.61
C LYS A 262 12.54 -0.82 4.40
N THR A 263 13.07 0.05 3.53
CA THR A 263 12.37 0.66 2.37
C THR A 263 11.10 1.48 2.68
N ALA A 264 10.76 1.72 3.94
CA ALA A 264 9.72 2.69 4.31
C ALA A 264 10.21 4.13 4.08
N VAL A 265 9.28 5.08 3.99
CA VAL A 265 9.57 6.50 3.85
C VAL A 265 10.44 7.00 5.01
N GLY A 266 11.60 7.59 4.68
CA GLY A 266 12.62 8.06 5.62
C GLY A 266 13.61 6.99 6.11
N SER A 267 13.46 5.72 5.69
CA SER A 267 14.34 4.64 6.15
C SER A 267 15.78 4.75 5.63
N ASP A 268 16.02 5.52 4.57
CA ASP A 268 17.34 5.85 4.00
C ASP A 268 18.21 6.71 4.94
N ARG A 269 17.65 7.21 6.04
CA ARG A 269 18.44 7.89 7.08
C ARG A 269 19.15 6.94 8.04
N ARG A 270 18.81 5.64 8.01
CA ARG A 270 19.35 4.64 8.94
C ARG A 270 19.76 3.35 8.24
N GLU A 271 20.94 2.87 8.60
CA GLU A 271 21.48 1.60 8.12
C GLU A 271 21.38 0.52 9.19
N GLN A 272 20.99 -0.69 8.77
CA GLN A 272 21.07 -1.87 9.61
C GLN A 272 22.43 -2.53 9.41
N HIS A 273 23.19 -2.66 10.49
CA HIS A 273 24.51 -3.31 10.49
C HIS A 273 24.38 -4.82 10.54
N VAL A 274 25.51 -5.51 10.31
CA VAL A 274 25.59 -6.98 10.27
C VAL A 274 25.26 -7.63 11.62
N ASP A 275 25.39 -6.89 12.72
CA ASP A 275 24.98 -7.27 14.09
C ASP A 275 23.47 -7.08 14.35
N GLY A 276 22.71 -6.62 13.34
CA GLY A 276 21.28 -6.35 13.40
C GLY A 276 20.91 -4.99 14.01
N ARG A 277 21.88 -4.21 14.52
CA ARG A 277 21.61 -2.88 15.09
C ARG A 277 21.35 -1.85 14.01
N LEU A 278 20.65 -0.78 14.38
CA LEU A 278 20.23 0.29 13.49
C LEU A 278 20.95 1.59 13.87
N TYR A 279 21.71 2.15 12.93
CA TYR A 279 22.51 3.37 13.13
C TYR A 279 22.07 4.49 12.19
N TRP A 280 22.33 5.74 12.56
CA TRP A 280 22.11 6.90 11.72
C TRP A 280 23.25 7.05 10.70
N ILE A 281 22.92 7.20 9.42
CA ILE A 281 23.92 7.33 8.34
C ILE A 281 24.56 8.72 8.34
N PHE A 282 23.82 9.73 8.79
CA PHE A 282 24.33 11.08 9.02
C PHE A 282 23.81 11.63 10.33
N ALA A 283 24.70 12.15 11.17
CA ALA A 283 24.33 13.11 12.19
C ALA A 283 24.06 14.45 11.48
N GLU A 284 22.79 14.86 11.41
CA GLU A 284 22.47 16.26 11.12
C GLU A 284 23.11 17.10 12.23
N ALA A 285 23.99 18.04 11.85
CA ALA A 285 24.43 19.08 12.78
C ALA A 285 23.19 19.88 13.23
N GLN A 286 23.13 20.17 14.53
CA GLN A 286 21.97 20.76 15.22
C GLN A 286 21.61 22.16 14.71
#